data_AF-A0A9E6A844-F1
#
_entry.id   AF-A0A9E6A844-F1
#
_cell.length_a   1.000
_cell.length_b   1.000
_cell.length_c   1.000
_cell.angle_alpha   90.00
_cell.angle_beta   90.00
_cell.angle_gamma   90.00
#
_symmetry.space_group_name_H-M   'P 1'
#
loop_
_entity.id
_entity.type
_entity.pdbx_description
1 polymer ?
#
loop_
_entity_poly.entity_id
_entity_poly.type
_entity_poly.pdbx_seq_one_letter_code
_entity_poly.pdbx_strand_id
1 'polypeptide(L)'
;MNTNILTRVRPILITVFAVAISINLFFVMIPIRLKDSGFSATDIGMAMSMFAAGAILAGLFGTKVVIRSGHIRAFCTMAAALAIVAVIHSYTSDIWVTGGLRMIAGFCFVTNFITLESWLNVLSDKSNRGKVFGIYQICFAAGFGAAPFLFSLSNEQDPRLFGLIGVFLCIALMIMSMSRLPLPELPKRSTAMSLKQLWNYSPSATMSCFCAGLINATSVSLISLYAYDHGVSGIWLSLILGSYQMGGLLTQIPTGWLADRYDKRLVTSGLMLMGIISNLLIVAEYFYPMPIQVLVVIFLISGGSGVALFPLAVTQIFDHIDLKDAMPATSTMQIILGVGGVIGPITAGFLMTEFSSIWLYYFLIAIHAFVIVFLLVRKIFVRTETLQEAGPYQISMQPTGSAELDIRHGANVTDIADPELRLLLVALAQQPKDPAILIKTALEGSSLKPSDLAINMVLALPKQSGDLIKLLVEEDPEQRLSITYSLHDLFILRKERINSMIQQALLDGASEEESTKINEMISHATQEVTAVSEKDPAQPA
;
A
#
# COMPACT_ATOMS: atom_id res chain seq x y z
N MET A 1 -15.11 -4.79 -23.59
CA MET A 1 -15.41 -3.35 -23.40
C MET A 1 -14.30 -2.73 -22.55
N ASN A 2 -13.36 -1.99 -23.15
CA ASN A 2 -12.18 -1.42 -22.49
C ASN A 2 -12.59 -0.30 -21.51
N THR A 3 -13.02 -0.67 -20.31
CA THR A 3 -13.25 0.28 -19.23
C THR A 3 -11.91 0.80 -18.74
N ASN A 4 -11.67 2.10 -18.98
CA ASN A 4 -10.51 2.85 -18.48
C ASN A 4 -10.27 2.49 -17.00
N ILE A 5 -9.06 2.09 -16.62
CA ILE A 5 -8.70 1.67 -15.26
C ILE A 5 -9.23 2.62 -14.18
N LEU A 6 -9.24 3.92 -14.46
CA LEU A 6 -9.76 4.95 -13.56
C LEU A 6 -11.24 4.78 -13.23
N THR A 7 -12.04 4.27 -14.17
CA THR A 7 -13.47 3.97 -13.94
C THR A 7 -13.65 2.79 -12.98
N ARG A 8 -12.73 1.81 -12.99
CA ARG A 8 -12.77 0.64 -12.11
C ARG A 8 -12.37 1.00 -10.68
N VAL A 9 -11.36 1.84 -10.51
CA VAL A 9 -10.87 2.24 -9.17
C VAL A 9 -11.62 3.42 -8.57
N ARG A 10 -12.49 4.09 -9.32
CA ARG A 10 -13.26 5.27 -8.87
C ARG A 10 -13.94 5.10 -7.49
N PRO A 11 -14.61 3.97 -7.17
CA PRO A 11 -15.22 3.80 -5.84
C PRO A 11 -14.19 3.88 -4.71
N ILE A 12 -13.00 3.31 -4.91
CA ILE A 12 -11.89 3.35 -3.95
C ILE A 12 -11.35 4.78 -3.82
N LEU A 13 -11.22 5.51 -4.93
CA LEU A 13 -10.74 6.90 -4.94
C LEU A 13 -11.68 7.85 -4.19
N ILE A 14 -12.99 7.74 -4.40
CA ILE A 14 -13.98 8.55 -3.67
C ILE A 14 -13.99 8.18 -2.18
N THR A 15 -13.87 6.88 -1.89
CA THR A 15 -13.85 6.36 -0.53
C THR A 15 -12.62 6.86 0.25
N VAL A 16 -11.42 6.79 -0.33
CA VAL A 16 -10.21 7.29 0.35
C VAL A 16 -10.29 8.80 0.58
N PHE A 17 -10.85 9.57 -0.37
CA PHE A 17 -11.05 11.00 -0.21
C PHE A 17 -11.97 11.31 0.99
N ALA A 18 -13.10 10.62 1.09
CA ALA A 18 -14.04 10.78 2.21
C ALA A 18 -13.42 10.36 3.55
N VAL A 19 -12.73 9.21 3.59
CA VAL A 19 -12.03 8.73 4.80
C VAL A 19 -10.91 9.70 5.22
N ALA A 20 -10.20 10.31 4.25
CA ALA A 20 -9.15 11.30 4.50
C ALA A 20 -9.69 12.58 5.12
N ILE A 21 -10.86 13.06 4.66
CA ILE A 21 -11.56 14.19 5.28
C ILE A 21 -11.90 13.85 6.74
N SER A 22 -12.55 12.70 6.96
CA SER A 22 -12.99 12.26 8.28
C SER A 22 -11.84 12.18 9.27
N ILE A 23 -10.71 11.58 8.88
CA ILE A 23 -9.59 11.43 9.79
C ILE A 23 -8.95 12.77 10.15
N ASN A 24 -8.79 13.68 9.18
CA ASN A 24 -8.15 14.96 9.49
C ASN A 24 -9.08 15.88 10.29
N LEU A 25 -10.39 15.80 10.09
CA LEU A 25 -11.35 16.48 10.97
C LEU A 25 -11.17 16.06 12.44
N PHE A 26 -10.93 14.78 12.73
CA PHE A 26 -10.59 14.37 14.10
C PHE A 26 -9.32 15.04 14.63
N PHE A 27 -8.27 15.15 13.80
CA PHE A 27 -7.00 15.78 14.17
C PHE A 27 -7.11 17.29 14.40
N VAL A 28 -8.03 17.97 13.70
CA VAL A 28 -8.30 19.39 13.91
C VAL A 28 -9.18 19.61 15.14
N MET A 29 -10.31 18.91 15.22
CA MET A 29 -11.36 19.21 16.18
C MET A 29 -11.06 18.77 17.62
N ILE A 30 -10.49 17.58 17.80
CA ILE A 30 -10.31 17.01 19.14
C ILE A 30 -9.38 17.86 20.01
N PRO A 31 -8.18 18.27 19.54
CA PRO A 31 -7.28 19.10 20.34
C PRO A 31 -7.92 20.43 20.77
N ILE A 32 -8.63 21.10 19.85
CA ILE A 32 -9.31 22.37 20.11
C ILE A 32 -10.40 22.18 21.17
N ARG A 33 -11.26 21.15 21.01
CA ARG A 33 -12.35 20.88 21.96
C ARG A 33 -11.84 20.49 23.35
N LEU A 34 -10.77 19.72 23.45
CA LEU A 34 -10.16 19.36 24.72
C LEU A 34 -9.53 20.57 25.41
N LYS A 35 -8.90 21.47 24.63
CA LYS A 35 -8.37 22.74 25.14
C LYS A 35 -9.49 23.62 25.72
N ASP A 36 -10.60 23.76 25.00
CA ASP A 36 -11.79 24.48 25.49
C ASP A 36 -12.41 23.84 26.73
N SER A 37 -12.26 22.52 26.88
CA SER A 37 -12.69 21.78 28.06
C SER A 37 -11.72 21.91 29.25
N GLY A 38 -10.64 22.69 29.11
CA GLY A 38 -9.68 23.00 30.17
C GLY A 38 -8.54 22.00 30.34
N PHE A 39 -8.37 21.04 29.42
CA PHE A 39 -7.28 20.06 29.51
C PHE A 39 -5.93 20.67 29.11
N SER A 40 -4.86 20.18 29.75
CA SER A 40 -3.50 20.62 29.46
C SER A 40 -3.02 20.10 28.10
N ALA A 41 -1.98 20.71 27.53
CA ALA A 41 -1.37 20.19 26.30
C ALA A 41 -0.75 18.80 26.50
N THR A 42 -0.33 18.45 27.72
CA THR A 42 0.16 17.11 28.08
C THR A 42 -0.93 16.06 27.94
N ASP A 43 -2.10 16.35 28.50
CA ASP A 43 -3.27 15.47 28.42
C ASP A 43 -3.69 15.27 26.96
N ILE A 44 -3.78 16.38 26.21
CA ILE A 44 -4.12 16.37 24.78
C ILE A 44 -3.07 15.57 23.99
N GLY A 45 -1.79 15.79 24.24
CA GLY A 45 -0.69 15.05 23.63
C GLY A 45 -0.80 13.54 23.90
N MET A 46 -1.09 13.15 25.13
CA MET A 46 -1.31 11.75 25.51
C MET A 46 -2.51 11.15 24.79
N ALA A 47 -3.67 11.82 24.79
CA ALA A 47 -4.86 11.32 24.12
C ALA A 47 -4.66 11.23 22.58
N MET A 48 -4.01 12.22 21.97
CA MET A 48 -3.74 12.22 20.53
C MET A 48 -2.74 11.15 20.12
N SER A 49 -1.74 10.84 20.96
CA SER A 49 -0.76 9.77 20.74
C SER A 49 -1.38 8.37 20.64
N MET A 50 -2.53 8.14 21.28
CA MET A 50 -3.21 6.85 21.28
C MET A 50 -3.67 6.42 19.89
N PHE A 51 -3.86 7.36 18.95
CA PHE A 51 -4.09 7.02 17.55
C PHE A 51 -2.93 6.24 16.93
N ALA A 52 -1.69 6.64 17.21
CA ALA A 52 -0.51 5.91 16.74
C ALA A 52 -0.41 4.53 17.40
N ALA A 53 -0.76 4.41 18.68
CA ALA A 53 -0.85 3.10 19.35
C ALA A 53 -1.87 2.18 18.66
N GLY A 54 -3.05 2.71 18.33
CA GLY A 54 -4.07 2.00 17.56
C GLY A 54 -3.60 1.59 16.16
N ALA A 55 -2.89 2.47 15.47
CA ALA A 55 -2.29 2.21 14.16
C ALA A 55 -1.27 1.07 14.20
N ILE A 56 -0.41 1.01 15.23
CA ILE A 56 0.53 -0.10 15.45
C ILE A 56 -0.24 -1.42 15.63
N LEU A 57 -1.29 -1.43 16.46
CA LEU A 57 -2.14 -2.61 16.66
C LEU A 57 -2.79 -3.07 15.35
N ALA A 58 -3.22 -2.15 14.49
CA ALA A 58 -3.73 -2.50 13.17
C ALA A 58 -2.66 -3.06 12.23
N GLY A 59 -1.42 -2.57 12.29
CA GLY A 59 -0.31 -3.19 11.55
C GLY A 59 -0.07 -4.65 11.97
N LEU A 60 -0.26 -4.97 13.26
CA LEU A 60 -0.04 -6.32 13.80
C LEU A 60 -1.23 -7.27 13.60
N PHE A 61 -2.46 -6.76 13.67
CA PHE A 61 -3.68 -7.57 13.73
C PHE A 61 -4.70 -7.26 12.63
N GLY A 62 -4.61 -6.12 11.94
CA GLY A 62 -5.57 -5.65 10.95
C GLY A 62 -5.77 -6.63 9.81
N THR A 63 -4.69 -7.15 9.20
CA THR A 63 -4.79 -8.16 8.14
C THR A 63 -5.54 -9.41 8.60
N LYS A 64 -5.37 -9.84 9.87
CA LYS A 64 -6.09 -11.01 10.42
C LYS A 64 -7.59 -10.72 10.52
N VAL A 65 -7.97 -9.52 10.93
CA VAL A 65 -9.37 -9.07 10.97
C VAL A 65 -9.97 -9.09 9.57
N VAL A 66 -9.24 -8.59 8.57
CA VAL A 66 -9.70 -8.56 7.17
C VAL A 66 -9.90 -9.97 6.63
N ILE A 67 -8.95 -10.89 6.83
CA ILE A 67 -9.05 -12.28 6.36
C ILE A 67 -10.23 -13.00 7.03
N ARG A 68 -10.43 -12.82 8.34
CA ARG A 68 -11.48 -13.52 9.09
C ARG A 68 -12.89 -13.02 8.76
N SER A 69 -13.06 -11.71 8.59
CA SER A 69 -14.38 -11.09 8.35
C SER A 69 -14.71 -10.99 6.86
N GLY A 70 -13.70 -11.03 5.98
CA GLY A 70 -13.81 -10.71 4.55
C GLY A 70 -13.67 -9.21 4.28
N HIS A 71 -13.10 -8.85 3.13
CA HIS A 71 -12.67 -7.49 2.78
C HIS A 71 -13.75 -6.40 2.92
N ILE A 72 -14.89 -6.55 2.22
CA ILE A 72 -15.97 -5.55 2.26
C ILE A 72 -16.54 -5.40 3.67
N ARG A 73 -16.82 -6.53 4.35
CA ARG A 73 -17.36 -6.51 5.72
C ARG A 73 -16.39 -5.87 6.70
N ALA A 74 -15.09 -6.15 6.58
CA ALA A 74 -14.06 -5.53 7.40
C ALA A 74 -14.03 -4.02 7.19
N PHE A 75 -13.98 -3.53 5.94
CA PHE A 75 -14.00 -2.10 5.64
C PHE A 75 -15.25 -1.42 6.23
N CYS A 76 -16.45 -1.95 5.95
CA CYS A 76 -17.70 -1.39 6.44
C CYS A 76 -17.76 -1.36 7.96
N THR A 77 -17.27 -2.41 8.64
CA THR A 77 -17.24 -2.48 10.11
C THR A 77 -16.30 -1.42 10.70
N MET A 78 -15.10 -1.25 10.13
CA MET A 78 -14.15 -0.25 10.59
C MET A 78 -14.64 1.19 10.32
N ALA A 79 -15.24 1.44 9.16
CA ALA A 79 -15.85 2.73 8.84
C ALA A 79 -17.04 3.05 9.77
N ALA A 80 -17.90 2.07 10.06
CA ALA A 80 -18.98 2.23 11.03
C ALA A 80 -18.47 2.48 12.46
N ALA A 81 -17.41 1.78 12.87
CA ALA A 81 -16.77 2.02 14.17
C ALA A 81 -16.19 3.44 14.28
N LEU A 82 -15.57 3.97 13.22
CA LEU A 82 -15.13 5.36 13.18
C LEU A 82 -16.29 6.36 13.26
N ALA A 83 -17.44 6.04 12.66
CA ALA A 83 -18.63 6.89 12.76
C ALA A 83 -19.19 6.88 14.20
N ILE A 84 -19.19 5.72 14.86
CA ILE A 84 -19.54 5.61 16.29
C ILE A 84 -18.56 6.44 17.14
N VAL A 85 -17.26 6.37 16.87
CA VAL A 85 -16.24 7.20 17.56
C VAL A 85 -16.57 8.70 17.40
N ALA A 86 -16.93 9.15 16.20
CA ALA A 86 -17.34 10.54 15.97
C ALA A 86 -18.57 10.92 16.80
N VAL A 87 -19.61 10.07 16.80
CA VAL A 87 -20.82 10.31 17.57
C VAL A 87 -20.53 10.38 19.07
N ILE A 88 -19.71 9.48 19.63
CA ILE A 88 -19.37 9.51 21.06
C ILE A 88 -18.64 10.81 21.42
N HIS A 89 -17.69 11.25 20.59
CA HIS A 89 -17.00 12.55 20.79
C HIS A 89 -17.93 13.77 20.75
N SER A 90 -19.11 13.66 20.13
CA SER A 90 -20.09 14.74 20.17
C SER A 90 -20.71 14.93 21.56
N TYR A 91 -20.78 13.87 22.37
CA TYR A 91 -21.41 13.85 23.69
C TYR A 91 -20.44 14.03 24.86
N THR A 92 -19.17 13.65 24.70
CA THR A 92 -18.19 13.70 25.80
C THR A 92 -16.85 14.27 25.35
N SER A 93 -16.24 15.03 26.27
CA SER A 93 -14.87 15.52 26.18
C SER A 93 -13.97 14.87 27.24
N ASP A 94 -14.39 13.78 27.87
CA ASP A 94 -13.58 13.07 28.87
C ASP A 94 -12.26 12.58 28.23
N ILE A 95 -11.14 12.85 28.91
CA ILE A 95 -9.80 12.62 28.35
C ILE A 95 -9.47 11.13 28.20
N TRP A 96 -9.90 10.29 29.15
CA TRP A 96 -9.61 8.85 29.14
C TRP A 96 -10.45 8.15 28.08
N VAL A 97 -11.73 8.52 27.99
CA VAL A 97 -12.62 8.08 26.91
C VAL A 97 -12.04 8.51 25.57
N THR A 98 -11.57 9.75 25.45
CA THR A 98 -10.94 10.27 24.24
C THR A 98 -9.70 9.46 23.85
N GLY A 99 -8.80 9.18 24.78
CA GLY A 99 -7.63 8.31 24.52
C GLY A 99 -8.02 6.92 24.01
N GLY A 100 -9.01 6.28 24.64
CA GLY A 100 -9.53 4.98 24.20
C GLY A 100 -10.15 5.02 22.80
N LEU A 101 -10.97 6.04 22.51
CA LEU A 101 -11.58 6.25 21.21
C LEU A 101 -10.53 6.55 20.12
N ARG A 102 -9.48 7.30 20.44
CA ARG A 102 -8.36 7.56 19.52
C ARG A 102 -7.60 6.30 19.17
N MET A 103 -7.38 5.40 20.13
CA MET A 103 -6.80 4.08 19.86
C MET A 103 -7.68 3.23 18.94
N ILE A 104 -8.98 3.19 19.19
CA ILE A 104 -9.94 2.50 18.30
C ILE A 104 -9.91 3.13 16.91
N ALA A 105 -9.91 4.46 16.81
CA ALA A 105 -9.86 5.17 15.55
C ALA A 105 -8.59 4.87 14.75
N GLY A 106 -7.43 4.83 15.41
CA GLY A 106 -6.16 4.43 14.79
C GLY A 106 -6.22 3.02 14.21
N PHE A 107 -6.76 2.08 14.98
CA PHE A 107 -6.93 0.71 14.54
C PHE A 107 -7.85 0.60 13.31
N CYS A 108 -9.02 1.23 13.38
CA CYS A 108 -10.00 1.19 12.31
C CYS A 108 -9.50 1.88 11.03
N PHE A 109 -8.87 3.04 11.17
CA PHE A 109 -8.35 3.81 10.04
C PHE A 109 -7.26 3.04 9.28
N VAL A 110 -6.25 2.51 9.97
CA VAL A 110 -5.17 1.76 9.32
C VAL A 110 -5.68 0.45 8.73
N THR A 111 -6.62 -0.24 9.40
CA THR A 111 -7.25 -1.44 8.83
C THR A 111 -8.04 -1.11 7.56
N ASN A 112 -8.75 0.03 7.51
CA ASN A 112 -9.39 0.52 6.29
C ASN A 112 -8.36 0.78 5.17
N PHE A 113 -7.22 1.39 5.48
CA PHE A 113 -6.14 1.58 4.51
C PHE A 113 -5.63 0.27 3.93
N ILE A 114 -5.35 -0.73 4.78
CA ILE A 114 -4.94 -2.07 4.35
C ILE A 114 -5.96 -2.67 3.36
N THR A 115 -7.27 -2.54 3.65
CA THR A 115 -8.30 -3.06 2.73
C THR A 115 -8.34 -2.32 1.39
N LEU A 116 -8.26 -0.98 1.40
CA LEU A 116 -8.28 -0.17 0.18
C LEU A 116 -7.06 -0.46 -0.71
N GLU A 117 -5.86 -0.50 -0.14
CA GLU A 117 -4.63 -0.79 -0.88
C GLU A 117 -4.63 -2.21 -1.44
N SER A 118 -5.20 -3.18 -0.72
CA SER A 118 -5.35 -4.55 -1.23
C SER A 118 -6.20 -4.61 -2.49
N TRP A 119 -7.28 -3.82 -2.60
CA TRP A 119 -8.06 -3.75 -3.84
C TRP A 119 -7.31 -3.02 -4.95
N LEU A 120 -6.61 -1.93 -4.66
CA LEU A 120 -5.80 -1.22 -5.67
C LEU A 120 -4.73 -2.13 -6.25
N ASN A 121 -4.10 -2.96 -5.42
CA ASN A 121 -3.12 -3.94 -5.86
C ASN A 121 -3.71 -4.97 -6.84
N VAL A 122 -4.94 -5.43 -6.63
CA VAL A 122 -5.60 -6.42 -7.51
C VAL A 122 -6.16 -5.78 -8.77
N LEU A 123 -6.59 -4.53 -8.70
CA LEU A 123 -7.12 -3.81 -9.87
C LEU A 123 -6.02 -3.24 -10.77
N SER A 124 -4.80 -3.07 -10.26
CA SER A 124 -3.69 -2.46 -11.00
C SER A 124 -2.72 -3.51 -11.52
N ASP A 125 -2.15 -3.25 -12.70
CA ASP A 125 -1.09 -4.06 -13.30
C ASP A 125 0.25 -3.28 -13.33
N LYS A 126 1.33 -3.93 -13.78
CA LYS A 126 2.67 -3.31 -13.85
C LYS A 126 2.68 -2.00 -14.67
N SER A 127 1.82 -1.86 -15.67
CA SER A 127 1.79 -0.70 -16.57
C SER A 127 1.10 0.52 -15.96
N ASN A 128 0.12 0.32 -15.09
CA ASN A 128 -0.72 1.39 -14.53
C ASN A 128 -0.60 1.58 -13.01
N ARG A 129 0.05 0.66 -12.28
CA ARG A 129 0.20 0.69 -10.82
C ARG A 129 0.70 2.03 -10.29
N GLY A 130 1.77 2.58 -10.86
CA GLY A 130 2.32 3.87 -10.44
C GLY A 130 1.31 5.02 -10.61
N LYS A 131 0.57 5.03 -11.73
CA LYS A 131 -0.47 6.04 -12.00
C LYS A 131 -1.65 5.90 -11.04
N VAL A 132 -2.12 4.68 -10.78
CA VAL A 132 -3.25 4.41 -9.87
C VAL A 132 -2.90 4.80 -8.44
N PHE A 133 -1.76 4.34 -7.92
CA PHE A 133 -1.31 4.69 -6.57
C PHE A 133 -0.99 6.18 -6.45
N GLY A 134 -0.44 6.82 -7.48
CA GLY A 134 -0.23 8.27 -7.51
C GLY A 134 -1.53 9.06 -7.39
N ILE A 135 -2.56 8.70 -8.17
CA ILE A 135 -3.89 9.34 -8.10
C ILE A 135 -4.56 9.06 -6.74
N TYR A 136 -4.44 7.85 -6.22
CA TYR A 136 -4.90 7.50 -4.88
C TYR A 136 -4.30 8.41 -3.80
N GLN A 137 -2.98 8.65 -3.85
CA GLN A 137 -2.31 9.55 -2.91
C GLN A 137 -2.75 11.01 -3.09
N ILE A 138 -2.99 11.47 -4.32
CA ILE A 138 -3.54 12.80 -4.58
C ILE A 138 -4.95 12.93 -3.98
N CYS A 139 -5.82 11.92 -4.15
CA CYS A 139 -7.16 11.91 -3.56
C CYS A 139 -7.10 11.92 -2.03
N PHE A 140 -6.20 11.13 -1.43
CA PHE A 140 -5.98 11.16 0.02
C PHE A 140 -5.54 12.56 0.48
N ALA A 141 -4.50 13.12 -0.14
CA ALA A 141 -3.96 14.42 0.24
C ALA A 141 -4.97 15.56 0.03
N ALA A 142 -5.78 15.50 -1.03
CA ALA A 142 -6.85 16.46 -1.29
C ALA A 142 -7.95 16.38 -0.23
N GLY A 143 -8.39 15.17 0.15
CA GLY A 143 -9.38 15.00 1.20
C GLY A 143 -8.85 15.44 2.56
N PHE A 144 -7.64 15.04 2.91
CA PHE A 144 -6.97 15.46 4.13
C PHE A 144 -6.82 16.99 4.19
N GLY A 145 -6.36 17.62 3.10
CA GLY A 145 -6.22 19.08 3.00
C GLY A 145 -7.54 19.87 2.96
N ALA A 146 -8.65 19.26 2.55
CA ALA A 146 -9.96 19.90 2.54
C ALA A 146 -10.61 19.98 3.93
N ALA A 147 -10.23 19.09 4.86
CA ALA A 147 -10.85 19.00 6.19
C ALA A 147 -10.79 20.31 7.02
N PRO A 148 -9.65 21.04 7.12
CA PRO A 148 -9.63 22.31 7.86
C PRO A 148 -10.63 23.33 7.31
N PHE A 149 -10.79 23.41 5.98
CA PHE A 149 -11.76 24.32 5.37
C PHE A 149 -13.20 23.96 5.74
N LEU A 150 -13.53 22.66 5.80
CA LEU A 150 -14.84 22.20 6.27
C LEU A 150 -15.07 22.54 7.76
N PHE A 151 -14.04 22.45 8.59
CA PHE A 151 -14.09 22.87 9.98
C PHE A 151 -14.44 24.36 10.11
N SER A 152 -13.84 25.24 9.30
CA SER A 152 -14.13 26.68 9.32
C SER A 152 -15.51 27.11 8.83
N LEU A 153 -16.33 26.19 8.28
CA LEU A 153 -17.69 26.52 7.84
C LEU A 153 -18.69 26.60 9.00
N SER A 154 -18.35 26.05 10.18
CA SER A 154 -19.20 26.05 11.37
C SER A 154 -18.49 26.73 12.53
N ASN A 155 -19.25 27.01 13.59
CA ASN A 155 -18.64 27.43 14.84
C ASN A 155 -17.80 26.28 15.40
N GLU A 156 -16.62 26.59 15.94
CA GLU A 156 -15.61 25.61 16.39
C GLU A 156 -16.15 24.70 17.51
N GLN A 157 -17.14 25.20 18.26
CA GLN A 157 -17.82 24.47 19.34
C GLN A 157 -19.07 23.70 18.90
N ASP A 158 -19.47 23.76 17.62
CA ASP A 158 -20.69 23.10 17.15
C ASP A 158 -20.51 21.56 17.17
N PRO A 159 -21.25 20.82 18.02
CA PRO A 159 -21.16 19.35 18.07
C PRO A 159 -21.57 18.69 16.74
N ARG A 160 -22.29 19.38 15.86
CA ARG A 160 -22.67 18.88 14.52
C ARG A 160 -21.46 18.64 13.62
N LEU A 161 -20.30 19.23 13.90
CA LEU A 161 -19.06 18.96 13.16
C LEU A 161 -18.63 17.49 13.25
N PHE A 162 -18.89 16.81 14.37
CA PHE A 162 -18.67 15.36 14.47
C PHE A 162 -19.66 14.56 13.61
N GLY A 163 -20.88 15.09 13.42
CA GLY A 163 -21.84 14.56 12.47
C GLY A 163 -21.32 14.58 11.04
N LEU A 164 -20.57 15.63 10.64
CA LEU A 164 -19.93 15.71 9.33
C LEU A 164 -18.93 14.57 9.10
N ILE A 165 -18.13 14.24 10.11
CA ILE A 165 -17.23 13.07 10.07
C ILE A 165 -18.03 11.79 9.80
N GLY A 166 -19.13 11.60 10.52
CA GLY A 166 -20.05 10.48 10.34
C GLY A 166 -20.65 10.42 8.93
N VAL A 167 -21.06 11.55 8.36
CA VAL A 167 -21.59 11.63 6.98
C VAL A 167 -20.56 11.12 5.96
N PHE A 168 -19.31 11.60 6.02
CA PHE A 168 -18.27 11.15 5.09
C PHE A 168 -17.94 9.67 5.24
N LEU A 169 -17.91 9.15 6.47
CA LEU A 169 -17.70 7.72 6.72
C LEU A 169 -18.87 6.87 6.21
N CYS A 170 -20.11 7.33 6.41
CA CYS A 170 -21.31 6.69 5.89
C CYS A 170 -21.34 6.68 4.35
N ILE A 171 -20.90 7.76 3.70
CA ILE A 171 -20.76 7.79 2.24
C ILE A 171 -19.70 6.77 1.80
N ALA A 172 -18.54 6.75 2.45
CA ALA A 172 -17.46 5.81 2.16
C ALA A 172 -17.91 4.34 2.29
N LEU A 173 -18.59 3.98 3.38
CA LEU A 173 -19.08 2.62 3.59
C LEU A 173 -20.23 2.25 2.63
N MET A 174 -21.14 3.18 2.31
CA MET A 174 -22.18 2.94 1.30
C MET A 174 -21.57 2.66 -0.08
N ILE A 175 -20.62 3.48 -0.53
CA ILE A 175 -19.93 3.28 -1.81
C ILE A 175 -19.26 1.90 -1.85
N MET A 176 -18.51 1.54 -0.81
CA MET A 176 -17.79 0.27 -0.80
C MET A 176 -18.72 -0.95 -0.68
N SER A 177 -19.80 -0.87 0.12
CA SER A 177 -20.79 -1.94 0.24
C SER A 177 -21.60 -2.18 -1.04
N MET A 178 -21.84 -1.14 -1.84
CA MET A 178 -22.54 -1.25 -3.12
C MET A 178 -21.60 -1.58 -4.29
N SER A 179 -20.28 -1.56 -4.08
CA SER A 179 -19.30 -1.80 -5.13
C SER A 179 -19.11 -3.29 -5.40
N ARG A 180 -19.07 -3.67 -6.68
CA ARG A 180 -18.73 -5.03 -7.14
C ARG A 180 -17.24 -5.11 -7.46
N LEU A 181 -16.42 -5.20 -6.43
CA LEU A 181 -14.97 -5.36 -6.57
C LEU A 181 -14.58 -6.85 -6.46
N PRO A 182 -13.57 -7.32 -7.21
CA PRO A 182 -13.05 -8.67 -7.05
C PRO A 182 -12.51 -8.85 -5.61
N LEU A 183 -12.58 -10.08 -5.11
CA LEU A 183 -12.04 -10.41 -3.80
C LEU A 183 -10.51 -10.38 -3.87
N PRO A 184 -9.82 -9.55 -3.06
CA PRO A 184 -8.38 -9.54 -3.07
C PRO A 184 -7.79 -10.79 -2.44
N GLU A 185 -6.70 -11.29 -3.02
CA GLU A 185 -5.84 -12.27 -2.36
C GLU A 185 -4.88 -11.53 -1.44
N LEU A 186 -5.03 -11.73 -0.13
CA LEU A 186 -4.05 -11.24 0.83
C LEU A 186 -2.87 -12.22 0.89
N PRO A 187 -1.62 -11.74 0.73
CA PRO A 187 -0.46 -12.61 0.83
C PRO A 187 -0.42 -13.31 2.20
N LYS A 188 0.00 -14.58 2.20
CA LYS A 188 0.23 -15.34 3.43
C LYS A 188 1.38 -14.70 4.21
N ARG A 189 1.01 -13.93 5.23
CA ARG A 189 1.79 -13.51 6.40
C ARG A 189 3.28 -13.19 6.11
N SER A 190 3.57 -11.93 5.81
CA SER A 190 4.91 -11.40 6.02
C SER A 190 5.08 -11.08 7.51
N THR A 191 5.89 -11.84 8.23
CA THR A 191 6.27 -11.48 9.61
C THR A 191 7.23 -10.30 9.58
N ALA A 192 7.03 -9.29 10.42
CA ALA A 192 7.98 -8.20 10.58
C ALA A 192 9.37 -8.75 10.92
N MET A 193 10.41 -8.13 10.38
CA MET A 193 11.79 -8.45 10.75
C MET A 193 12.14 -7.85 12.11
N SER A 194 13.24 -8.30 12.72
CA SER A 194 13.68 -7.72 13.98
C SER A 194 14.23 -6.30 13.78
N LEU A 195 14.05 -5.43 14.77
CA LEU A 195 14.64 -4.08 14.79
C LEU A 195 16.16 -4.12 14.60
N LYS A 196 16.82 -5.14 15.16
CA LYS A 196 18.26 -5.36 15.03
C LYS A 196 18.68 -5.61 13.58
N GLN A 197 17.91 -6.41 12.84
CA GLN A 197 18.16 -6.64 11.41
C GLN A 197 18.00 -5.35 10.60
N LEU A 198 16.91 -4.60 10.83
CA LEU A 198 16.67 -3.33 10.12
C LEU A 198 17.79 -2.30 10.40
N TRP A 199 18.20 -2.21 11.67
CA TRP A 199 19.33 -1.37 12.07
C TRP A 199 20.63 -1.79 11.38
N ASN A 200 20.89 -3.09 11.24
CA ASN A 200 22.09 -3.57 10.56
C ASN A 200 22.07 -3.25 9.05
N TYR A 201 20.90 -3.27 8.40
CA TYR A 201 20.77 -2.85 7.00
C TYR A 201 21.02 -1.35 6.83
N SER A 202 20.34 -0.52 7.62
CA SER A 202 20.55 0.94 7.54
C SER A 202 20.16 1.64 8.84
N PRO A 203 21.14 2.01 9.69
CA PRO A 203 20.91 2.81 10.89
C PRO A 203 20.35 4.20 10.55
N SER A 204 20.85 4.80 9.46
CA SER A 204 20.42 6.11 8.96
C SER A 204 18.93 6.14 8.64
N ALA A 205 18.45 5.14 7.90
CA ALA A 205 17.04 5.01 7.57
C ALA A 205 16.18 4.62 8.77
N THR A 206 16.66 3.71 9.61
CA THR A 206 15.94 3.27 10.82
C THR A 206 15.68 4.45 11.76
N MET A 207 16.70 5.27 12.02
CA MET A 207 16.56 6.47 12.85
C MET A 207 15.68 7.54 12.17
N SER A 208 15.87 7.76 10.86
CA SER A 208 15.04 8.71 10.10
C SER A 208 13.57 8.31 10.12
N CYS A 209 13.27 7.01 10.09
CA CYS A 209 11.91 6.48 10.22
C CYS A 209 11.29 6.79 11.59
N PHE A 210 12.05 6.61 12.68
CA PHE A 210 11.61 6.99 14.02
C PHE A 210 11.34 8.49 14.14
N CYS A 211 12.28 9.32 13.66
CA CYS A 211 12.15 10.77 13.67
C CYS A 211 11.00 11.27 12.77
N ALA A 212 10.74 10.60 11.65
CA ALA A 212 9.57 10.90 10.83
C ALA A 212 8.27 10.67 11.61
N GLY A 213 8.23 9.66 12.49
CA GLY A 213 7.09 9.40 13.37
C GLY A 213 6.90 10.52 14.37
N LEU A 214 7.99 10.94 15.03
CA LEU A 214 7.99 12.06 15.96
C LEU A 214 7.47 13.34 15.29
N ILE A 215 8.02 13.70 14.13
CA ILE A 215 7.64 14.94 13.42
C ILE A 215 6.20 14.87 12.94
N ASN A 216 5.83 13.84 12.16
CA ASN A 216 4.52 13.81 11.51
C ASN A 216 3.37 13.72 12.52
N ALA A 217 3.46 12.84 13.52
CA ALA A 217 2.37 12.69 14.49
C ALA A 217 2.21 13.93 15.38
N THR A 218 3.33 14.53 15.81
CA THR A 218 3.33 15.76 16.61
C THR A 218 2.71 16.92 15.84
N SER A 219 3.16 17.13 14.60
CA SER A 219 2.64 18.20 13.76
C SER A 219 1.16 18.04 13.46
N VAL A 220 0.73 16.85 13.00
CA VAL A 220 -0.67 16.60 12.65
C VAL A 220 -1.58 16.70 13.88
N SER A 221 -1.09 16.35 15.06
CA SER A 221 -1.91 16.33 16.28
C SER A 221 -1.95 17.65 17.05
N LEU A 222 -0.90 18.46 17.00
CA LEU A 222 -0.73 19.61 17.91
C LEU A 222 -0.61 20.96 17.21
N ILE A 223 -0.48 21.03 15.87
CA ILE A 223 -0.48 22.33 15.17
C ILE A 223 -1.84 23.04 15.33
N SER A 224 -2.96 22.30 15.26
CA SER A 224 -4.30 22.86 15.51
C SER A 224 -4.40 23.46 16.91
N LEU A 225 -3.87 22.75 17.91
CA LEU A 225 -3.79 23.25 19.29
C LEU A 225 -2.94 24.51 19.40
N TYR A 226 -1.74 24.54 18.79
CA TYR A 226 -0.87 25.70 18.80
C TYR A 226 -1.54 26.92 18.15
N ALA A 227 -2.06 26.78 16.93
CA ALA A 227 -2.64 27.89 16.20
C ALA A 227 -3.88 28.45 16.92
N TYR A 228 -4.71 27.56 17.47
CA TYR A 228 -5.88 27.93 18.25
C TYR A 228 -5.52 28.70 19.53
N ASP A 229 -4.50 28.23 20.27
CA ASP A 229 -4.00 28.90 21.49
C ASP A 229 -3.44 30.31 21.22
N HIS A 230 -2.99 30.58 19.98
CA HIS A 230 -2.54 31.90 19.51
C HIS A 230 -3.68 32.75 18.92
N GLY A 231 -4.94 32.36 19.09
CA GLY A 231 -6.11 33.11 18.64
C GLY A 231 -6.36 33.04 17.14
N VAL A 232 -5.72 32.12 16.41
CA VAL A 232 -6.00 31.89 14.99
C VAL A 232 -7.30 31.10 14.86
N SER A 233 -8.28 31.68 14.18
CA SER A 233 -9.61 31.09 13.98
C SER A 233 -10.12 31.24 12.54
N GLY A 234 -11.22 30.55 12.24
CA GLY A 234 -11.93 30.66 10.96
C GLY A 234 -11.07 30.27 9.75
N ILE A 235 -11.18 31.05 8.66
CA ILE A 235 -10.48 30.74 7.40
C ILE A 235 -8.95 30.74 7.54
N TRP A 236 -8.39 31.55 8.44
CA TRP A 236 -6.94 31.62 8.62
C TRP A 236 -6.37 30.37 9.29
N LEU A 237 -7.11 29.80 10.25
CA LEU A 237 -6.76 28.50 10.84
C LEU A 237 -6.75 27.42 9.76
N SER A 238 -7.76 27.41 8.89
CA SER A 238 -7.86 26.49 7.76
C SER A 238 -6.70 26.65 6.77
N LEU A 239 -6.30 27.89 6.46
CA LEU A 239 -5.18 28.17 5.59
C LEU A 239 -3.85 27.74 6.21
N ILE A 240 -3.63 27.93 7.51
CA ILE A 240 -2.42 27.45 8.21
C ILE A 240 -2.35 25.92 8.20
N LEU A 241 -3.42 25.24 8.60
CA LEU A 241 -3.47 23.78 8.65
C LEU A 241 -3.40 23.14 7.25
N GLY A 242 -4.15 23.71 6.31
CA GLY A 242 -4.18 23.27 4.91
C GLY A 242 -2.84 23.50 4.21
N SER A 243 -2.20 24.65 4.42
CA SER A 243 -0.89 24.95 3.83
C SER A 243 0.19 24.00 4.33
N TYR A 244 0.23 23.69 5.63
CA TYR A 244 1.14 22.68 6.17
C TYR A 244 0.98 21.34 5.42
N GLN A 245 -0.25 20.86 5.22
CA GLN A 245 -0.47 19.61 4.49
C GLN A 245 -0.08 19.71 3.01
N MET A 246 -0.42 20.81 2.34
CA MET A 246 -0.10 21.03 0.93
C MET A 246 1.40 21.14 0.69
N GLY A 247 2.13 21.80 1.58
CA GLY A 247 3.59 21.86 1.54
C GLY A 247 4.23 20.48 1.56
N GLY A 248 3.72 19.61 2.44
CA GLY A 248 4.11 18.21 2.49
C GLY A 248 3.92 17.48 1.16
N LEU A 249 2.76 17.64 0.53
CA LEU A 249 2.45 17.03 -0.78
C LEU A 249 3.36 17.56 -1.89
N LEU A 250 3.48 18.90 -2.01
CA LEU A 250 4.24 19.57 -3.06
C LEU A 250 5.73 19.18 -3.01
N THR A 251 6.25 18.93 -1.81
CA THR A 251 7.67 18.63 -1.61
C THR A 251 8.02 17.17 -1.97
N GLN A 252 7.05 16.25 -2.03
CA GLN A 252 7.32 14.83 -2.32
C GLN A 252 7.95 14.61 -3.69
N ILE A 253 7.40 15.23 -4.74
CA ILE A 253 7.88 15.07 -6.13
C ILE A 253 9.34 15.57 -6.30
N PRO A 254 9.68 16.83 -5.96
CA PRO A 254 11.04 17.31 -6.11
C PRO A 254 12.01 16.56 -5.20
N THR A 255 11.58 16.15 -4.01
CA THR A 255 12.40 15.36 -3.10
C THR A 255 12.75 14.00 -3.68
N GLY A 256 11.77 13.28 -4.23
CA GLY A 256 12.01 11.99 -4.88
C GLY A 256 13.02 12.13 -6.02
N TRP A 257 12.80 13.11 -6.90
CA TRP A 257 13.71 13.41 -8.01
C TRP A 257 15.13 13.77 -7.54
N LEU A 258 15.28 14.54 -6.46
CA LEU A 258 16.57 14.88 -5.87
C LEU A 258 17.25 13.63 -5.28
N ALA A 259 16.49 12.78 -4.59
CA ALA A 259 16.99 11.58 -3.92
C ALA A 259 17.46 10.48 -4.89
N ASP A 260 16.97 10.50 -6.12
CA ASP A 260 17.43 9.60 -7.18
C ASP A 260 18.75 10.07 -7.82
N ARG A 261 19.08 11.36 -7.71
CA ARG A 261 20.25 11.98 -8.37
C ARG A 261 21.39 12.30 -7.43
N TYR A 262 21.08 12.52 -6.17
CA TYR A 262 22.04 12.93 -5.14
C TYR A 262 22.01 11.96 -3.97
N ASP A 263 23.05 12.01 -3.13
CA ASP A 263 23.12 11.25 -1.89
C ASP A 263 21.87 11.50 -1.04
N LYS A 264 21.09 10.44 -0.79
CA LYS A 264 19.83 10.50 -0.05
C LYS A 264 20.00 11.14 1.33
N ARG A 265 21.15 10.97 2.01
CA ARG A 265 21.42 11.60 3.32
C ARG A 265 21.58 13.11 3.19
N LEU A 266 22.17 13.60 2.10
CA LEU A 266 22.29 15.05 1.85
C LEU A 266 20.93 15.66 1.49
N VAL A 267 20.15 14.98 0.65
CA VAL A 267 18.79 15.42 0.31
C VAL A 267 17.91 15.49 1.57
N THR A 268 17.95 14.45 2.41
CA THR A 268 17.28 14.47 3.71
C THR A 268 17.78 15.61 4.59
N SER A 269 19.09 15.84 4.69
CA SER A 269 19.65 16.92 5.51
C SER A 269 19.22 18.31 5.03
N GLY A 270 19.12 18.53 3.71
CA GLY A 270 18.62 19.77 3.12
C GLY A 270 17.15 20.03 3.47
N LEU A 271 16.30 19.00 3.43
CA LEU A 271 14.90 19.10 3.88
C LEU A 271 14.81 19.39 5.37
N MET A 272 15.66 18.77 6.19
CA MET A 272 15.67 19.05 7.61
C MET A 272 16.12 20.48 7.91
N LEU A 273 17.07 21.02 7.14
CA LEU A 273 17.49 22.41 7.25
C LEU A 273 16.35 23.37 6.87
N MET A 274 15.60 23.05 5.81
CA MET A 274 14.38 23.78 5.46
C MET A 274 13.40 23.82 6.63
N GLY A 275 13.20 22.67 7.31
CA GLY A 275 12.36 22.57 8.51
C GLY A 275 12.85 23.39 9.69
N ILE A 276 14.16 23.40 9.95
CA ILE A 276 14.76 24.27 10.99
C ILE A 276 14.48 25.73 10.68
N ILE A 277 14.75 26.18 9.45
CA ILE A 277 14.55 27.57 9.04
C ILE A 277 13.07 27.97 9.19
N SER A 278 12.14 27.17 8.66
CA SER A 278 10.71 27.48 8.76
C SER A 278 10.22 27.49 10.21
N ASN A 279 10.64 26.53 11.03
CA ASN A 279 10.21 26.48 12.43
C ASN A 279 10.84 27.61 13.26
N LEU A 280 12.07 28.04 12.95
CA LEU A 280 12.67 29.23 13.56
C LEU A 280 11.92 30.51 13.18
N LEU A 281 11.39 30.60 11.95
CA LEU A 281 10.55 31.73 11.55
C LEU A 281 9.20 31.75 12.30
N ILE A 282 8.61 30.58 12.60
CA ILE A 282 7.41 30.48 13.45
C ILE A 282 7.76 30.91 14.89
N VAL A 283 8.91 30.47 15.41
CA VAL A 283 9.43 30.94 16.70
C VAL A 283 9.67 32.44 16.70
N ALA A 284 10.21 33.01 15.62
CA ALA A 284 10.43 34.44 15.51
C ALA A 284 9.12 35.24 15.51
N GLU A 285 8.07 34.71 14.86
CA GLU A 285 6.74 35.34 14.83
C GLU A 285 6.15 35.51 16.24
N TYR A 286 6.40 34.55 17.14
CA TYR A 286 5.99 34.63 18.54
C TYR A 286 6.52 35.89 19.26
N PHE A 287 7.72 36.36 18.91
CA PHE A 287 8.34 37.55 19.49
C PHE A 287 8.15 38.82 18.64
N TYR A 288 8.03 38.63 17.32
CA TYR A 288 7.93 39.69 16.32
C TYR A 288 6.74 39.39 15.41
N PRO A 289 5.53 39.87 15.74
CA PRO A 289 4.31 39.54 15.02
C PRO A 289 4.45 39.83 13.52
N MET A 290 4.22 38.79 12.72
CA MET A 290 4.24 38.86 11.26
C MET A 290 2.82 38.90 10.69
N PRO A 291 2.61 39.42 9.48
CA PRO A 291 1.32 39.30 8.82
C PRO A 291 0.92 37.83 8.66
N ILE A 292 -0.34 37.49 8.95
CA ILE A 292 -0.82 36.10 8.95
C ILE A 292 -0.67 35.41 7.58
N GLN A 293 -0.66 36.17 6.49
CA GLN A 293 -0.38 35.66 5.14
C GLN A 293 1.04 35.10 5.03
N VAL A 294 2.00 35.71 5.71
CA VAL A 294 3.40 35.24 5.76
C VAL A 294 3.47 33.95 6.56
N LEU A 295 2.72 33.83 7.66
CA LEU A 295 2.61 32.59 8.41
C LEU A 295 2.10 31.43 7.54
N VAL A 296 1.07 31.64 6.72
CA VAL A 296 0.57 30.60 5.80
C VAL A 296 1.69 30.06 4.88
N VAL A 297 2.56 30.95 4.37
CA VAL A 297 3.71 30.55 3.55
C VAL A 297 4.77 29.82 4.38
N ILE A 298 5.04 30.27 5.61
CA ILE A 298 6.00 29.60 6.51
C ILE A 298 5.51 28.20 6.88
N PHE A 299 4.22 28.02 7.15
CA PHE A 299 3.61 26.72 7.44
C PHE A 299 3.62 25.79 6.22
N LEU A 300 3.41 26.31 5.01
CA LEU A 300 3.63 25.58 3.76
C LEU A 300 5.06 25.01 3.70
N ILE A 301 6.07 25.84 3.96
CA ILE A 301 7.48 25.40 3.93
C ILE A 301 7.76 24.39 5.06
N SER A 302 7.26 24.65 6.27
CA SER A 302 7.38 23.74 7.42
C SER A 302 6.81 22.35 7.11
N GLY A 303 5.62 22.29 6.53
CA GLY A 303 4.99 21.03 6.15
C GLY A 303 5.78 20.23 5.11
N GLY A 304 6.43 20.92 4.18
CA GLY A 304 7.32 20.30 3.20
C GLY A 304 8.52 19.56 3.79
N SER A 305 9.01 20.01 4.96
CA SER A 305 10.25 19.50 5.54
C SER A 305 10.11 18.11 6.17
N GLY A 306 8.99 17.84 6.86
CA GLY A 306 8.81 16.63 7.66
C GLY A 306 8.18 15.44 6.92
N VAL A 307 7.29 15.70 5.96
CA VAL A 307 6.47 14.66 5.32
C VAL A 307 7.32 13.72 4.45
N ALA A 308 8.36 14.23 3.81
CA ALA A 308 9.20 13.43 2.91
C ALA A 308 10.26 12.58 3.63
N LEU A 309 10.44 12.72 4.94
CA LEU A 309 11.46 11.98 5.70
C LEU A 309 11.22 10.46 5.71
N PHE A 310 9.97 10.02 5.86
CA PHE A 310 9.65 8.58 5.85
C PHE A 310 9.85 7.93 4.47
N PRO A 311 9.33 8.48 3.36
CA PRO A 311 9.65 7.95 2.02
C PRO A 311 11.15 7.87 1.73
N LEU A 312 11.94 8.86 2.15
CA LEU A 312 13.40 8.83 2.00
C LEU A 312 14.07 7.75 2.85
N ALA A 313 13.57 7.50 4.06
CA ALA A 313 14.04 6.38 4.87
C ALA A 313 13.72 5.04 4.18
N VAL A 314 12.54 4.91 3.57
CA VAL A 314 12.15 3.70 2.82
C VAL A 314 13.11 3.47 1.67
N THR A 315 13.36 4.47 0.82
CA THR A 315 14.27 4.30 -0.31
C THR A 315 15.69 3.95 0.15
N GLN A 316 16.18 4.57 1.22
CA GLN A 316 17.48 4.20 1.81
C GLN A 316 17.55 2.76 2.33
N ILE A 317 16.47 2.18 2.86
CA ILE A 317 16.47 0.76 3.27
C ILE A 317 16.41 -0.14 2.04
N PHE A 318 15.60 0.22 1.04
CA PHE A 318 15.39 -0.57 -0.17
C PHE A 318 16.66 -0.71 -1.01
N ASP A 319 17.58 0.25 -0.94
CA ASP A 319 18.91 0.15 -1.56
C ASP A 319 19.80 -0.97 -0.95
N HIS A 320 19.48 -1.47 0.25
CA HIS A 320 20.33 -2.37 1.03
C HIS A 320 19.67 -3.71 1.38
N ILE A 321 18.47 -4.00 0.87
CA ILE A 321 17.73 -5.24 1.16
C ILE A 321 17.34 -5.98 -0.12
N ASP A 322 17.25 -7.31 -0.03
CA ASP A 322 16.66 -8.13 -1.09
C ASP A 322 15.14 -7.95 -1.15
N LEU A 323 14.55 -8.21 -2.32
CA LEU A 323 13.09 -8.17 -2.53
C LEU A 323 12.30 -9.04 -1.54
N LYS A 324 12.86 -10.19 -1.13
CA LYS A 324 12.25 -11.08 -0.14
C LYS A 324 12.09 -10.43 1.24
N ASP A 325 12.95 -9.46 1.55
CA ASP A 325 13.01 -8.77 2.84
C ASP A 325 12.24 -7.42 2.81
N ALA A 326 11.75 -6.98 1.64
CA ALA A 326 11.04 -5.70 1.48
C ALA A 326 9.73 -5.61 2.30
N MET A 327 8.91 -6.65 2.27
CA MET A 327 7.65 -6.69 3.04
C MET A 327 7.89 -6.76 4.56
N PRO A 328 8.80 -7.60 5.09
CA PRO A 328 9.19 -7.56 6.50
C PRO A 328 9.80 -6.22 6.93
N ALA A 329 10.62 -5.59 6.09
CA ALA A 329 11.27 -4.32 6.38
C ALA A 329 10.25 -3.19 6.51
N THR A 330 9.38 -3.03 5.51
CA THR A 330 8.31 -2.01 5.52
C THR A 330 7.40 -2.15 6.74
N SER A 331 7.04 -3.38 7.12
CA SER A 331 6.25 -3.64 8.34
C SER A 331 6.96 -3.14 9.61
N THR A 332 8.27 -3.40 9.72
CA THR A 332 9.08 -2.97 10.86
C THR A 332 9.24 -1.46 10.89
N MET A 333 9.47 -0.83 9.73
CA MET A 333 9.51 0.62 9.59
C MET A 333 8.21 1.28 10.04
N GLN A 334 7.05 0.75 9.65
CA GLN A 334 5.78 1.31 10.10
C GLN A 334 5.59 1.21 11.63
N ILE A 335 6.06 0.13 12.26
CA ILE A 335 6.05 0.02 13.73
C ILE A 335 6.93 1.10 14.35
N ILE A 336 8.14 1.31 13.84
CA ILE A 336 9.08 2.34 14.35
C ILE A 336 8.50 3.75 14.18
N LEU A 337 7.91 4.02 13.00
CA LEU A 337 7.17 5.25 12.73
C LEU A 337 6.05 5.45 13.76
N GLY A 338 5.28 4.38 14.05
CA GLY A 338 4.24 4.40 15.06
C GLY A 338 4.75 4.68 16.47
N VAL A 339 5.88 4.08 16.87
CA VAL A 339 6.51 4.35 18.19
C VAL A 339 6.92 5.82 18.30
N GLY A 340 7.54 6.38 17.25
CA GLY A 340 7.79 7.83 17.18
C GLY A 340 6.48 8.62 17.26
N GLY A 341 5.42 8.12 16.61
CA GLY A 341 4.10 8.73 16.63
C GLY A 341 3.39 8.72 17.99
N VAL A 342 3.76 7.81 18.89
CA VAL A 342 3.30 7.81 20.29
C VAL A 342 4.12 8.78 21.12
N ILE A 343 5.46 8.68 21.04
CA ILE A 343 6.38 9.46 21.87
C ILE A 343 6.32 10.96 21.55
N GLY A 344 6.13 11.31 20.27
CA GLY A 344 6.17 12.69 19.78
C GLY A 344 5.13 13.60 20.45
N PRO A 345 3.81 13.34 20.27
CA PRO A 345 2.76 14.16 20.86
C PRO A 345 2.82 14.21 22.40
N ILE A 346 3.22 13.12 23.07
CA ILE A 346 3.40 13.10 24.53
C ILE A 346 4.50 14.08 24.95
N THR A 347 5.67 13.99 24.31
CA THR A 347 6.82 14.83 24.65
C THR A 347 6.55 16.29 24.31
N ALA A 348 6.00 16.56 23.13
CA ALA A 348 5.64 17.92 22.73
C ALA A 348 4.55 18.52 23.62
N GLY A 349 3.49 17.76 23.94
CA GLY A 349 2.43 18.21 24.85
C GLY A 349 2.94 18.55 26.25
N PHE A 350 3.87 17.73 26.78
CA PHE A 350 4.57 18.02 28.03
C PHE A 350 5.33 19.35 27.97
N LEU A 351 6.17 19.53 26.95
CA LEU A 351 6.94 20.77 26.78
C LEU A 351 6.03 22.00 26.58
N MET A 352 4.90 21.85 25.88
CA MET A 352 3.91 22.91 25.71
C MET A 352 3.23 23.30 27.03
N THR A 353 3.05 22.36 27.95
CA THR A 353 2.41 22.59 29.25
C THR A 353 3.37 23.24 30.24
N GLU A 354 4.59 22.70 30.35
CA GLU A 354 5.58 23.17 31.34
C GLU A 354 6.15 24.55 30.99
N PHE A 355 6.21 24.88 29.69
CA PHE A 355 6.84 26.12 29.25
C PHE A 355 5.87 27.04 28.51
N SER A 356 5.48 26.70 27.29
CA SER A 356 4.55 27.46 26.44
C SER A 356 4.26 26.70 25.15
N SER A 357 3.13 26.95 24.51
CA SER A 357 2.73 26.35 23.24
C SER A 357 3.80 26.46 22.13
N ILE A 358 4.65 27.49 22.15
CA ILE A 358 5.76 27.67 21.20
C ILE A 358 6.83 26.55 21.25
N TRP A 359 6.91 25.82 22.37
CA TRP A 359 7.84 24.71 22.55
C TRP A 359 7.56 23.51 21.65
N LEU A 360 6.39 23.46 21.02
CA LEU A 360 6.12 22.59 19.88
C LEU A 360 7.20 22.75 18.79
N TYR A 361 7.53 23.99 18.42
CA TYR A 361 8.47 24.26 17.33
C TYR A 361 9.93 24.12 17.76
N TYR A 362 10.27 24.43 19.02
CA TYR A 362 11.59 24.11 19.57
C TYR A 362 11.85 22.59 19.56
N PHE A 363 10.85 21.79 19.94
CA PHE A 363 10.92 20.34 19.87
C PHE A 363 11.11 19.85 18.43
N LEU A 364 10.34 20.37 17.47
CA LEU A 364 10.52 20.04 16.06
C LEU A 364 11.93 20.42 15.58
N ILE A 365 12.41 21.64 15.86
CA ILE A 365 13.77 22.09 15.51
C ILE A 365 14.82 21.13 16.06
N ALA A 366 14.69 20.70 17.32
CA ALA A 366 15.61 19.77 17.94
C ALA A 366 15.65 18.41 17.20
N ILE A 367 14.50 17.88 16.77
CA ILE A 367 14.46 16.63 15.99
C ILE A 367 15.09 16.83 14.61
N HIS A 368 14.77 17.92 13.90
CA HIS A 368 15.37 18.20 12.59
C HIS A 368 16.90 18.33 12.70
N ALA A 369 17.39 19.06 13.71
CA ALA A 369 18.81 19.21 13.98
C ALA A 369 19.47 17.86 14.31
N PHE A 370 18.83 17.04 15.15
CA PHE A 370 19.30 15.69 15.47
C PHE A 370 19.43 14.83 14.20
N VAL A 371 18.43 14.83 13.31
CA VAL A 371 18.50 14.07 12.04
C VAL A 371 19.67 14.55 11.18
N ILE A 372 19.87 15.87 11.02
CA ILE A 372 21.02 16.42 10.26
C ILE A 372 22.33 15.94 10.85
N VAL A 373 22.54 16.16 12.16
CA VAL A 373 23.78 15.78 12.84
C VAL A 373 24.02 14.28 12.71
N PHE A 374 23.01 13.45 12.97
CA PHE A 374 23.12 12.00 12.86
C PHE A 374 23.49 11.55 11.45
N LEU A 375 22.84 12.07 10.42
CA LEU A 375 23.08 11.69 9.02
C LEU A 375 24.45 12.17 8.52
N LEU A 376 24.87 13.39 8.88
CA LEU A 376 26.18 13.93 8.50
C LEU A 376 27.33 13.23 9.22
N VAL A 377 27.20 12.97 10.53
CA VAL A 377 28.18 12.17 11.29
C VAL A 377 28.30 10.78 10.67
N ARG A 378 27.19 10.12 10.36
CA ARG A 378 27.21 8.81 9.69
C ARG A 378 27.86 8.89 8.31
N LYS A 379 27.62 9.95 7.53
CA LYS A 379 28.26 10.14 6.23
C LYS A 379 29.78 10.33 6.33
N ILE A 380 30.25 11.09 7.32
CA ILE A 380 31.67 11.41 7.50
C ILE A 380 32.43 10.22 8.08
N PHE A 381 31.89 9.58 9.12
CA PHE A 381 32.61 8.58 9.92
C PHE A 381 32.29 7.13 9.55
N VAL A 382 31.20 6.87 8.82
CA VAL A 382 30.81 5.51 8.40
C VAL A 382 30.62 5.48 6.89
N ARG A 383 31.70 5.18 6.16
CA ARG A 383 31.63 4.93 4.71
C ARG A 383 30.81 3.66 4.47
N THR A 384 29.69 3.82 3.79
CA THR A 384 28.77 2.73 3.41
C THR A 384 29.30 1.83 2.29
N GLU A 385 30.56 2.00 1.88
CA GLU A 385 31.28 1.16 0.90
C GLU A 385 31.35 -0.34 1.30
N THR A 386 30.98 -0.69 2.53
CA THR A 386 31.00 -2.06 3.05
C THR A 386 29.66 -2.80 2.99
N LEU A 387 28.56 -2.14 2.59
CA LEU A 387 27.29 -2.82 2.33
C LEU A 387 27.22 -3.14 0.84
N GLN A 388 27.12 -4.42 0.53
CA GLN A 388 26.94 -4.90 -0.84
C GLN A 388 25.70 -4.19 -1.41
N GLU A 389 25.89 -3.35 -2.44
CA GLU A 389 24.75 -2.77 -3.16
C GLU A 389 23.82 -3.93 -3.52
N ALA A 390 22.57 -3.88 -3.05
CA ALA A 390 21.56 -4.71 -3.67
C ALA A 390 21.63 -4.34 -5.15
N GLY A 391 21.91 -5.32 -6.01
CA GLY A 391 22.15 -5.07 -7.43
C GLY A 391 21.08 -4.12 -7.96
N PRO A 392 21.42 -3.21 -8.89
CA PRO A 392 20.48 -2.20 -9.40
C PRO A 392 19.16 -2.91 -9.67
N TYR A 393 18.04 -2.24 -9.40
CA TYR A 393 16.72 -2.71 -9.82
C TYR A 393 16.80 -3.00 -11.32
N GLN A 394 17.20 -4.23 -11.63
CA GLN A 394 16.88 -4.89 -12.84
C GLN A 394 15.39 -5.00 -12.63
N ILE A 395 14.67 -4.10 -13.30
CA ILE A 395 13.55 -4.56 -14.07
C ILE A 395 14.12 -5.83 -14.70
N SER A 396 13.82 -6.99 -14.10
CA SER A 396 13.75 -8.17 -14.90
C SER A 396 12.75 -7.73 -15.94
N MET A 397 13.27 -7.27 -17.08
CA MET A 397 12.60 -7.42 -18.33
C MET A 397 12.52 -8.94 -18.44
N GLN A 398 11.58 -9.53 -17.68
CA GLN A 398 10.63 -10.38 -18.34
C GLN A 398 10.19 -9.50 -19.50
N PRO A 399 10.56 -9.87 -20.74
CA PRO A 399 9.97 -9.23 -21.89
C PRO A 399 8.49 -9.10 -21.57
N THR A 400 7.94 -7.90 -21.68
CA THR A 400 6.49 -7.75 -21.79
C THR A 400 6.08 -8.33 -23.14
N GLY A 401 6.21 -9.64 -23.28
CA GLY A 401 5.34 -10.46 -24.11
C GLY A 401 4.10 -10.71 -23.26
N SER A 402 2.96 -10.27 -23.76
CA SER A 402 1.60 -10.74 -23.43
C SER A 402 1.59 -11.96 -22.50
N ALA A 403 1.57 -11.76 -21.17
CA ALA A 403 1.51 -12.82 -20.16
C ALA A 403 1.95 -14.19 -20.70
N GLU A 404 3.20 -14.30 -21.18
CA GLU A 404 3.68 -15.61 -21.60
C GLU A 404 3.81 -16.39 -20.30
N LEU A 405 2.84 -17.27 -20.05
CA LEU A 405 2.87 -18.33 -19.05
C LEU A 405 4.27 -18.97 -19.14
N ASP A 406 5.19 -18.57 -18.26
CA ASP A 406 6.54 -19.11 -18.27
C ASP A 406 6.48 -20.57 -17.79
N ILE A 407 6.23 -21.50 -18.71
CA ILE A 407 6.16 -22.96 -18.46
C ILE A 407 7.53 -23.48 -17.97
N ARG A 408 8.60 -22.68 -17.91
CA ARG A 408 9.89 -23.11 -17.33
C ARG A 408 9.83 -23.15 -15.80
N HIS A 409 9.03 -22.28 -15.18
CA HIS A 409 8.56 -22.48 -13.82
C HIS A 409 7.25 -23.27 -13.88
N GLY A 410 7.35 -24.60 -13.84
CA GLY A 410 6.16 -25.45 -13.77
C GLY A 410 5.21 -24.95 -12.67
N ALA A 411 3.92 -24.88 -12.96
CA ALA A 411 2.94 -24.44 -11.98
C ALA A 411 3.09 -25.32 -10.74
N ASN A 412 3.33 -24.71 -9.58
CA ASN A 412 3.46 -25.46 -8.34
C ASN A 412 2.10 -26.09 -8.06
N VAL A 413 2.04 -27.41 -8.00
CA VAL A 413 0.78 -28.17 -7.76
C VAL A 413 0.08 -27.69 -6.48
N THR A 414 0.82 -27.06 -5.56
CA THR A 414 0.31 -26.46 -4.33
C THR A 414 -0.58 -25.23 -4.52
N ASP A 415 -0.50 -24.57 -5.68
CA ASP A 415 -1.16 -23.30 -5.98
C ASP A 415 -2.51 -23.50 -6.71
N ILE A 416 -2.83 -24.75 -7.06
CA ILE A 416 -4.11 -25.14 -7.66
C ILE A 416 -5.20 -25.09 -6.59
N ALA A 417 -6.20 -24.23 -6.81
CA ALA A 417 -7.30 -23.97 -5.88
C ALA A 417 -8.31 -25.13 -5.80
N ASP A 418 -8.49 -25.86 -6.90
CA ASP A 418 -9.36 -27.03 -6.95
C ASP A 418 -8.67 -28.23 -6.26
N PRO A 419 -9.22 -28.74 -5.14
CA PRO A 419 -8.60 -29.82 -4.37
C PRO A 419 -8.59 -31.16 -5.12
N GLU A 420 -9.56 -31.43 -5.98
CA GLU A 420 -9.66 -32.68 -6.75
C GLU A 420 -8.62 -32.70 -7.87
N LEU A 421 -8.53 -31.60 -8.62
CA LEU A 421 -7.49 -31.40 -9.64
C LEU A 421 -6.09 -31.47 -9.04
N ARG A 422 -5.89 -30.86 -7.87
CA ARG A 422 -4.62 -30.89 -7.15
C ARG A 422 -4.25 -32.32 -6.73
N LEU A 423 -5.17 -33.07 -6.14
CA LEU A 423 -4.93 -34.46 -5.72
C LEU A 423 -4.57 -35.34 -6.92
N LEU A 424 -5.29 -35.19 -8.03
CA LEU A 424 -5.01 -35.92 -9.27
C LEU A 424 -3.61 -35.61 -9.81
N LEU A 425 -3.23 -34.33 -9.88
CA LEU A 425 -1.91 -33.94 -10.38
C LEU A 425 -0.78 -34.39 -9.46
N VAL A 426 -0.97 -34.39 -8.14
CA VAL A 426 -0.02 -34.99 -7.19
C VAL A 426 0.10 -36.50 -7.43
N ALA A 427 -1.01 -37.21 -7.65
CA ALA A 427 -1.00 -38.64 -7.93
C ALA A 427 -0.28 -38.97 -9.25
N LEU A 428 -0.55 -38.22 -10.32
CA LEU A 428 0.11 -38.37 -11.62
C LEU A 428 1.61 -38.04 -11.53
N ALA A 429 2.00 -37.04 -10.74
CA ALA A 429 3.41 -36.69 -10.50
C ALA A 429 4.22 -37.86 -9.90
N GLN A 430 3.57 -38.78 -9.17
CA GLN A 430 4.20 -39.96 -8.58
C GLN A 430 4.42 -41.11 -9.59
N GLN A 431 4.10 -40.93 -10.87
CA GLN A 431 4.25 -41.95 -11.91
C GLN A 431 3.56 -43.28 -11.54
N PRO A 432 2.23 -43.26 -11.36
CA PRO A 432 1.47 -44.45 -11.00
C PRO A 432 1.59 -45.50 -12.11
N LYS A 433 1.43 -46.78 -11.75
CA LYS A 433 1.50 -47.89 -12.71
C LYS A 433 0.44 -47.79 -13.81
N ASP A 434 -0.71 -47.19 -13.50
CA ASP A 434 -1.83 -47.03 -14.42
C ASP A 434 -2.43 -45.61 -14.31
N PRO A 435 -1.87 -44.64 -15.03
CA PRO A 435 -2.36 -43.25 -15.03
C PRO A 435 -3.71 -43.09 -15.74
N ALA A 436 -4.07 -43.99 -16.67
CA ALA A 436 -5.33 -43.93 -17.42
C ALA A 436 -6.53 -44.09 -16.48
N ILE A 437 -6.47 -45.07 -15.57
CA ILE A 437 -7.51 -45.29 -14.57
C ILE A 437 -7.74 -44.05 -13.71
N LEU A 438 -6.68 -43.33 -13.32
CA LEU A 438 -6.81 -42.11 -12.51
C LEU A 438 -7.48 -40.98 -13.28
N ILE A 439 -7.09 -40.77 -14.55
CA ILE A 439 -7.68 -39.76 -15.41
C ILE A 439 -9.18 -40.08 -15.64
N LYS A 440 -9.49 -41.33 -15.98
CA LYS A 440 -10.87 -41.80 -16.16
C LYS A 440 -11.71 -41.63 -14.91
N THR A 441 -11.21 -42.10 -13.76
CA THR A 441 -11.93 -41.99 -12.47
C THR A 441 -12.18 -40.54 -12.10
N ALA A 442 -11.22 -39.65 -12.41
CA ALA A 442 -11.41 -38.22 -12.21
C ALA A 442 -12.50 -37.67 -13.13
N LEU A 443 -12.47 -37.97 -14.44
CA LEU A 443 -13.48 -37.47 -15.38
C LEU A 443 -14.90 -37.98 -15.08
N GLU A 444 -15.04 -39.24 -14.65
CA GLU A 444 -16.34 -39.84 -14.32
C GLU A 444 -16.85 -39.44 -12.92
N GLY A 445 -15.94 -39.22 -11.97
CA GLY A 445 -16.24 -39.02 -10.55
C GLY A 445 -16.25 -37.56 -10.07
N SER A 446 -15.87 -36.59 -10.91
CA SER A 446 -15.72 -35.18 -10.53
C SER A 446 -16.42 -34.21 -11.49
N SER A 447 -16.44 -32.92 -11.14
CA SER A 447 -16.85 -31.84 -12.05
C SER A 447 -15.73 -31.32 -12.95
N LEU A 448 -14.60 -32.05 -13.05
CA LEU A 448 -13.45 -31.62 -13.85
C LEU A 448 -13.76 -31.71 -15.34
N LYS A 449 -13.44 -30.64 -16.06
CA LYS A 449 -13.52 -30.62 -17.52
C LYS A 449 -12.22 -31.12 -18.14
N PRO A 450 -12.26 -31.92 -19.22
CA PRO A 450 -11.06 -32.36 -19.94
C PRO A 450 -10.15 -31.20 -20.37
N SER A 451 -10.72 -30.06 -20.77
CA SER A 451 -9.98 -28.85 -21.14
C SER A 451 -9.15 -28.27 -19.98
N ASP A 452 -9.75 -28.19 -18.79
CA ASP A 452 -9.09 -27.60 -17.61
C ASP A 452 -8.00 -28.55 -17.10
N LEU A 453 -8.26 -29.87 -17.19
CA LEU A 453 -7.28 -30.90 -16.86
C LEU A 453 -6.07 -30.87 -17.80
N ALA A 454 -6.30 -30.72 -19.10
CA ALA A 454 -5.25 -30.64 -20.11
C ALA A 454 -4.27 -29.48 -19.87
N ILE A 455 -4.79 -28.27 -19.62
CA ILE A 455 -3.96 -27.09 -19.32
C ILE A 455 -3.08 -27.35 -18.10
N ASN A 456 -3.68 -27.86 -17.01
CA ASN A 456 -2.95 -28.05 -15.77
C ASN A 456 -1.96 -29.22 -15.82
N MET A 457 -2.22 -30.28 -16.59
CA MET A 457 -1.24 -31.34 -16.86
C MET A 457 -0.01 -30.81 -17.59
N VAL A 458 -0.21 -29.98 -18.62
CA VAL A 458 0.89 -29.38 -19.39
C VAL A 458 1.72 -28.42 -18.53
N LEU A 459 1.06 -27.62 -17.68
CA LEU A 459 1.72 -26.63 -16.83
C LEU A 459 2.43 -27.26 -15.62
N ALA A 460 1.81 -28.24 -14.96
CA ALA A 460 2.35 -28.85 -13.74
C ALA A 460 3.32 -30.01 -14.03
N LEU A 461 3.09 -30.77 -15.11
CA LEU A 461 3.85 -31.97 -15.47
C LEU A 461 4.43 -31.89 -16.90
N PRO A 462 5.21 -30.84 -17.24
CA PRO A 462 5.65 -30.56 -18.61
C PRO A 462 6.54 -31.66 -19.24
N LYS A 463 7.15 -32.53 -18.44
CA LYS A 463 7.96 -33.65 -18.94
C LYS A 463 7.12 -34.84 -19.40
N GLN A 464 5.88 -34.96 -18.93
CA GLN A 464 4.97 -36.07 -19.16
C GLN A 464 3.73 -35.65 -19.96
N SER A 465 3.67 -34.38 -20.38
CA SER A 465 2.48 -33.79 -20.97
C SER A 465 2.02 -34.51 -22.24
N GLY A 466 2.94 -34.98 -23.09
CA GLY A 466 2.59 -35.77 -24.28
C GLY A 466 1.80 -37.03 -23.92
N ASP A 467 2.37 -37.88 -23.06
CA ASP A 467 1.75 -39.15 -22.66
C ASP A 467 0.43 -38.92 -21.93
N LEU A 468 0.35 -37.91 -21.05
CA LEU A 468 -0.87 -37.59 -20.31
C LEU A 468 -1.98 -37.03 -21.21
N ILE A 469 -1.65 -36.16 -22.17
CA ILE A 469 -2.63 -35.63 -23.13
C ILE A 469 -3.12 -36.75 -24.06
N LYS A 470 -2.24 -37.67 -24.46
CA LYS A 470 -2.65 -38.84 -25.26
C LYS A 470 -3.69 -39.67 -24.51
N LEU A 471 -3.40 -40.04 -23.25
CA LEU A 471 -4.34 -40.79 -22.41
C LEU A 471 -5.66 -40.04 -22.19
N LEU A 472 -5.60 -38.72 -21.99
CA LEU A 472 -6.78 -37.90 -21.81
C LEU A 472 -7.70 -37.91 -23.05
N VAL A 473 -7.10 -37.86 -24.24
CA VAL A 473 -7.82 -37.90 -25.52
C VAL A 473 -8.33 -39.31 -25.84
N GLU A 474 -7.62 -40.37 -25.42
CA GLU A 474 -8.07 -41.75 -25.54
C GLU A 474 -9.30 -42.04 -24.66
N GLU A 475 -9.38 -41.46 -23.46
CA GLU A 475 -10.54 -41.62 -22.56
C GLU A 475 -11.76 -40.79 -23.00
N ASP A 476 -11.57 -39.62 -23.63
CA ASP A 476 -12.66 -38.78 -24.15
C ASP A 476 -12.40 -38.26 -25.58
N PRO A 477 -12.53 -39.12 -26.61
CA PRO A 477 -12.23 -38.76 -27.99
C PRO A 477 -13.12 -37.63 -28.53
N GLU A 478 -14.36 -37.51 -28.04
CA GLU A 478 -15.30 -36.49 -28.50
C GLU A 478 -14.84 -35.06 -28.12
N GLN A 479 -14.03 -34.93 -27.06
CA GLN A 479 -13.48 -33.65 -26.60
C GLN A 479 -12.12 -33.30 -27.21
N ARG A 480 -11.57 -34.09 -28.14
CA ARG A 480 -10.23 -33.87 -28.74
C ARG A 480 -10.03 -32.45 -29.24
N LEU A 481 -11.00 -31.90 -29.98
CA LEU A 481 -10.93 -30.53 -30.48
C LEU A 481 -11.03 -29.49 -29.34
N SER A 482 -11.89 -29.71 -28.37
CA SER A 482 -12.05 -28.83 -27.19
C SER A 482 -10.75 -28.75 -26.36
N ILE A 483 -10.10 -29.89 -26.15
CA ILE A 483 -8.77 -29.99 -25.53
C ILE A 483 -7.75 -29.22 -26.37
N THR A 484 -7.74 -29.42 -27.69
CA THR A 484 -6.84 -28.69 -28.60
C THR A 484 -7.02 -27.17 -28.49
N TYR A 485 -8.27 -26.68 -28.46
CA TYR A 485 -8.58 -25.25 -28.28
C TYR A 485 -8.07 -24.72 -26.93
N SER A 486 -8.23 -25.50 -25.86
CA SER A 486 -7.76 -25.10 -24.52
C SER A 486 -6.24 -24.96 -24.42
N LEU A 487 -5.49 -25.67 -25.28
CA LEU A 487 -4.02 -25.65 -25.33
C LEU A 487 -3.47 -24.62 -26.32
N HIS A 488 -4.31 -23.90 -27.07
CA HIS A 488 -3.90 -22.91 -28.08
C HIS A 488 -2.87 -21.91 -27.52
N ASP A 489 -3.19 -21.30 -26.39
CA ASP A 489 -2.32 -20.30 -25.75
C ASP A 489 -1.01 -20.91 -25.22
N LEU A 490 -0.96 -22.22 -25.01
CA LEU A 490 0.27 -22.92 -24.60
C LEU A 490 1.21 -23.20 -25.77
N PHE A 491 0.67 -23.42 -26.98
CA PHE A 491 1.49 -23.57 -28.18
C PHE A 491 2.27 -22.29 -28.53
N ILE A 492 1.73 -21.12 -28.15
CA ILE A 492 2.36 -19.81 -28.35
C ILE A 492 3.68 -19.68 -27.55
N LEU A 493 3.83 -20.36 -26.41
CA LEU A 493 4.86 -20.13 -25.38
C LEU A 493 6.25 -20.77 -25.66
N ARG A 494 6.54 -21.12 -26.92
CA ARG A 494 7.82 -21.65 -27.44
C ARG A 494 8.57 -22.64 -26.54
N LYS A 495 8.02 -23.86 -26.42
CA LYS A 495 8.84 -25.05 -26.15
C LYS A 495 8.64 -26.05 -27.27
N GLU A 496 9.42 -25.93 -28.34
CA GLU A 496 9.33 -26.80 -29.54
C GLU A 496 9.19 -28.29 -29.19
N ARG A 497 9.97 -28.77 -28.21
CA ARG A 497 9.89 -30.15 -27.75
C ARG A 497 8.57 -30.52 -27.06
N ILE A 498 8.00 -29.62 -26.26
CA ILE A 498 6.72 -29.89 -25.57
C ILE A 498 5.58 -29.78 -26.58
N ASN A 499 5.61 -28.77 -27.44
CA ASN A 499 4.63 -28.58 -28.49
C ASN A 499 4.60 -29.77 -29.46
N SER A 500 5.76 -30.31 -29.85
CA SER A 500 5.80 -31.51 -30.69
C SER A 500 5.22 -32.74 -30.00
N MET A 501 5.46 -32.91 -28.70
CA MET A 501 4.89 -34.01 -27.91
C MET A 501 3.37 -33.91 -27.79
N ILE A 502 2.85 -32.70 -27.54
CA ILE A 502 1.41 -32.46 -27.45
C ILE A 502 0.76 -32.62 -28.82
N GLN A 503 1.35 -32.08 -29.88
CA GLN A 503 0.83 -32.22 -31.25
C GLN A 503 0.76 -33.70 -31.65
N GLN A 504 1.82 -34.47 -31.39
CA GLN A 504 1.83 -35.91 -31.67
C GLN A 504 0.74 -36.65 -30.88
N ALA A 505 0.54 -36.29 -29.60
CA ALA A 505 -0.52 -36.86 -28.77
C ALA A 505 -1.94 -36.52 -29.28
N LEU A 506 -2.16 -35.30 -29.76
CA LEU A 506 -3.46 -34.87 -30.29
C LEU A 506 -3.79 -35.49 -31.66
N LEU A 507 -2.77 -35.73 -32.49
CA LEU A 507 -2.92 -36.36 -33.81
C LEU A 507 -3.07 -37.89 -33.72
N ASP A 508 -2.68 -38.50 -32.61
CA ASP A 508 -2.80 -39.95 -32.44
C ASP A 508 -4.27 -40.36 -32.38
N GLY A 509 -4.69 -41.22 -33.32
CA GLY A 509 -6.08 -41.64 -33.48
C GLY A 509 -7.04 -40.55 -34.01
N ALA A 510 -6.54 -39.44 -34.55
CA ALA A 510 -7.35 -38.37 -35.16
C ALA A 510 -7.85 -38.73 -36.57
N SER A 511 -9.10 -38.37 -36.87
CA SER A 511 -9.64 -38.43 -38.24
C SER A 511 -8.92 -37.42 -39.15
N GLU A 512 -9.05 -37.56 -40.48
CA GLU A 512 -8.44 -36.63 -41.44
C GLU A 512 -8.95 -35.18 -41.24
N GLU A 513 -10.23 -35.01 -40.91
CA GLU A 513 -10.83 -33.71 -40.66
C GLU A 513 -10.30 -33.07 -39.36
N GLU A 514 -10.17 -33.85 -38.28
CA GLU A 514 -9.59 -33.39 -37.02
C GLU A 514 -8.10 -33.06 -37.17
N SER A 515 -7.34 -33.92 -37.85
CA SER A 515 -5.92 -33.72 -38.11
C SER A 515 -5.67 -32.43 -38.87
N THR A 516 -6.53 -32.11 -39.83
CA THR A 516 -6.47 -30.85 -40.59
C THR A 516 -6.72 -29.66 -39.66
N LYS A 517 -7.79 -29.68 -38.86
CA LYS A 517 -8.12 -28.60 -37.90
C LYS A 517 -7.04 -28.40 -36.83
N ILE A 518 -6.49 -29.48 -36.27
CA ILE A 518 -5.42 -29.42 -35.27
C ILE A 518 -4.17 -28.76 -35.87
N ASN A 519 -3.76 -29.18 -37.07
CA ASN A 519 -2.60 -28.60 -37.74
C ASN A 519 -2.82 -27.13 -38.14
N GLU A 520 -4.03 -26.77 -38.61
CA GLU A 520 -4.40 -25.38 -38.87
C GLU A 520 -4.30 -24.51 -37.62
N MET A 521 -4.84 -24.96 -36.49
CA MET A 521 -4.79 -24.22 -35.22
C MET A 521 -3.36 -24.01 -34.71
N ILE A 522 -2.53 -25.04 -34.77
CA ILE A 522 -1.12 -24.96 -34.36
C ILE A 522 -0.33 -24.05 -35.32
N SER A 523 -0.61 -24.11 -36.62
CA SER A 523 0.01 -23.24 -37.61
C SER A 523 -0.36 -21.76 -37.41
N HIS A 524 -1.63 -21.47 -37.07
CA HIS A 524 -2.11 -20.12 -36.77
C HIS A 524 -1.44 -19.55 -35.52
N ALA A 525 -1.38 -20.34 -34.43
CA ALA A 525 -0.67 -19.98 -33.21
C ALA A 525 0.83 -19.68 -33.47
N THR A 526 1.46 -20.43 -34.39
CA THR A 526 2.87 -20.22 -34.78
C THR A 526 3.05 -18.94 -35.62
N GLN A 527 2.10 -18.61 -36.50
CA GLN A 527 2.14 -17.42 -37.36
C GLN A 527 1.89 -16.12 -36.59
N GLU A 528 0.96 -16.12 -35.62
CA GLU A 528 0.71 -14.97 -34.73
C GLU A 528 1.99 -14.52 -34.00
N VAL A 529 2.83 -15.48 -33.60
CA VAL A 529 4.12 -15.21 -32.94
C VAL A 529 5.14 -14.57 -33.88
N THR A 530 5.23 -15.00 -35.14
CA THR A 530 6.14 -14.39 -36.13
C THR A 530 5.76 -12.95 -36.48
N ALA A 531 4.47 -12.64 -36.56
CA ALA A 531 3.98 -11.27 -36.85
C ALA A 531 4.22 -10.28 -35.70
N VAL A 532 4.30 -10.77 -34.45
CA VAL A 532 4.67 -9.96 -33.27
C VAL A 532 6.18 -9.67 -33.23
N SER A 533 7.02 -10.60 -33.70
CA SER A 533 8.48 -10.46 -33.72
C SER A 533 9.00 -9.46 -34.75
N GLU A 534 8.32 -9.25 -35.88
CA GLU A 534 8.74 -8.27 -36.90
C GLU A 534 8.46 -6.81 -36.53
N LYS A 535 7.61 -6.56 -35.51
CA LYS A 535 7.24 -5.21 -35.06
C LYS A 535 8.17 -4.63 -33.98
N ASP A 536 9.11 -5.40 -33.44
CA ASP A 536 10.04 -4.92 -32.41
C ASP A 536 11.47 -5.49 -32.62
N PRO A 537 12.35 -4.79 -33.36
CA PRO A 537 13.67 -5.31 -33.75
C PRO A 537 14.72 -5.29 -32.62
N ALA A 538 14.32 -5.02 -31.37
CA ALA A 538 15.23 -4.81 -30.25
C ALA A 538 15.31 -6.01 -29.29
N GLN A 539 15.67 -7.21 -29.77
CA GLN A 539 16.17 -8.29 -28.90
C GLN A 539 17.00 -9.30 -29.71
N PRO A 540 18.31 -9.48 -29.43
CA PRO A 540 19.09 -10.53 -30.06
C PRO A 540 18.83 -11.90 -29.42
N ALA A 541 19.03 -12.92 -30.26
CA ALA A 541 18.70 -14.34 -30.10
C ALA A 541 19.33 -15.07 -28.90
#